data_AF-A0A520EB31-F1
#
_entry.id   AF-A0A520EB31-F1
#
_cell.length_a   1.000
_cell.length_b   1.000
_cell.length_c   1.000
_cell.angle_alpha   90.00
_cell.angle_beta   90.00
_cell.angle_gamma   90.00
#
_symmetry.space_group_name_H-M   'P 1'
#
loop_
_entity.id
_entity.type
_entity.pdbx_description
1 polymer ?
#
loop_
_entity_poly.entity_id
_entity_poly.type
_entity_poly.pdbx_seq_one_letter_code
_entity_poly.pdbx_strand_id
1 'polypeptide(L)'
;MKKITMLLASTFISLISFAQNSASIHQKAIVVDTHGDILFNQIKSGIDIGKLQSTGNFDLVRAKKGGLDVQVFSIWCDEKGGYDV
;
A
#
# COMPACT_ATOMS: atom_id res chain seq x y z
N MET A 1 23.11 -33.19 31.44
CA MET A 1 22.53 -33.59 30.13
C MET A 1 21.15 -32.98 29.88
N LYS A 2 20.14 -33.16 30.75
CA LYS A 2 18.77 -32.62 30.56
C LYS A 2 18.68 -31.12 30.21
N LYS A 3 19.48 -30.25 30.86
CA LYS A 3 19.52 -28.80 30.56
C LYS A 3 20.04 -28.50 29.14
N ILE A 4 21.05 -29.25 28.70
CA ILE A 4 21.62 -29.12 27.34
C ILE A 4 20.59 -29.59 26.31
N THR A 5 19.88 -30.68 26.59
CA THR A 5 18.79 -31.18 25.74
C THR A 5 17.64 -30.17 25.62
N MET A 6 17.23 -29.54 26.73
CA MET A 6 16.22 -28.48 26.71
C MET A 6 16.67 -27.25 25.92
N LEU A 7 17.93 -26.84 26.08
CA LEU A 7 18.48 -25.71 25.34
C LEU A 7 18.50 -26.00 23.83
N LEU A 8 18.98 -27.18 23.43
CA LEU A 8 18.99 -27.60 22.02
C LEU A 8 17.58 -27.67 21.42
N ALA A 9 16.59 -28.18 22.18
CA ALA A 9 15.20 -28.21 21.74
C ALA A 9 14.62 -26.80 21.55
N SER A 10 14.89 -25.88 22.49
CA SER A 10 14.46 -24.48 22.37
C SER A 10 15.09 -23.78 21.17
N THR A 11 16.39 -23.97 20.95
CA THR A 11 17.09 -23.41 19.79
C THR A 11 16.53 -24.00 18.49
N PHE A 12 16.28 -25.31 18.44
CA PHE A 12 15.68 -25.95 17.28
C PHE A 12 14.27 -25.42 16.96
N ILE A 13 13.42 -25.24 17.97
CA ILE A 13 12.09 -24.64 17.81
C ILE A 13 12.18 -23.20 17.27
N SER A 14 13.15 -22.42 17.75
CA SER A 14 13.34 -21.05 17.26
C SER A 14 13.78 -20.97 15.79
N LEU A 15 14.48 -21.99 15.28
CA LEU A 15 14.92 -22.06 13.88
C LEU A 15 13.79 -22.41 12.91
N ILE A 16 12.72 -23.07 13.39
CA ILE A 16 11.58 -23.50 12.56
C ILE A 16 10.32 -22.64 12.77
N SER A 17 10.39 -21.65 13.66
CA SER A 17 9.27 -20.73 13.92
C SER A 17 9.29 -19.60 12.88
N PHE A 18 8.28 -19.56 12.01
CA PHE A 18 8.09 -18.48 11.04
C PHE A 18 6.83 -17.68 11.37
N ALA A 19 6.90 -16.36 11.25
CA ALA A 19 5.73 -15.49 11.32
C ALA A 19 4.87 -15.63 10.04
N GLN A 20 3.67 -15.04 10.05
CA GLN A 20 2.89 -14.96 8.82
C GLN A 20 3.63 -14.12 7.77
N ASN A 21 3.48 -14.50 6.49
CA ASN A 21 4.02 -13.72 5.38
C ASN A 21 3.13 -12.47 5.18
N SER A 22 3.66 -11.28 5.46
CA SER A 22 2.95 -10.01 5.33
C SER A 22 2.47 -9.73 3.90
N ALA A 23 3.27 -10.06 2.89
CA ALA A 23 2.86 -9.93 1.49
C ALA A 23 1.69 -10.86 1.15
N SER A 24 1.67 -12.08 1.70
CA SER A 24 0.52 -12.98 1.51
C SER A 24 -0.74 -12.45 2.18
N ILE A 25 -0.63 -11.84 3.36
CA ILE A 25 -1.77 -11.19 4.03
C ILE A 25 -2.26 -10.02 3.19
N HIS A 26 -1.35 -9.13 2.78
CA HIS A 26 -1.65 -7.95 1.96
C HIS A 26 -2.38 -8.33 0.67
N GLN A 27 -1.85 -9.29 -0.08
CA GLN A 27 -2.46 -9.74 -1.36
C GLN A 27 -3.78 -10.51 -1.20
N LYS A 28 -4.15 -10.91 0.02
CA LYS A 28 -5.45 -11.54 0.33
C LYS A 28 -6.48 -10.54 0.86
N ALA A 29 -6.04 -9.39 1.35
CA ALA A 29 -6.91 -8.36 1.87
C ALA A 29 -7.59 -7.58 0.74
N ILE A 30 -8.70 -6.90 1.07
CA ILE A 30 -9.20 -5.81 0.24
C ILE A 30 -8.59 -4.53 0.82
N VAL A 31 -7.69 -3.90 0.07
CA VAL A 31 -7.02 -2.67 0.50
C VAL A 31 -7.82 -1.49 -0.01
N VAL A 32 -8.32 -0.69 0.93
CA VAL A 32 -9.12 0.50 0.67
C VAL A 32 -8.36 1.73 1.14
N ASP A 33 -7.93 2.56 0.21
CA ASP A 33 -7.44 3.91 0.48
C ASP A 33 -8.62 4.87 0.43
N THR A 34 -8.89 5.54 1.56
CA THR A 34 -10.07 6.38 1.73
C THR A 34 -9.88 7.83 1.30
N HIS A 35 -8.67 8.24 0.88
CA HIS A 35 -8.42 9.64 0.52
C HIS A 35 -7.21 9.81 -0.41
N GLY A 36 -7.47 10.11 -1.69
CA GLY A 36 -6.43 10.42 -2.67
C GLY A 36 -6.72 11.68 -3.49
N ASP A 37 -5.84 12.69 -3.40
CA ASP A 37 -5.93 13.96 -4.15
C ASP A 37 -5.36 13.88 -5.58
N ILE A 38 -5.17 12.68 -6.12
CA ILE A 38 -4.54 12.52 -7.42
C ILE A 38 -5.37 13.12 -8.57
N LEU A 39 -6.69 13.22 -8.42
CA LEU A 39 -7.54 13.87 -9.42
C LEU A 39 -7.25 15.36 -9.54
N PHE A 40 -6.95 16.04 -8.43
CA PHE A 40 -6.52 17.43 -8.47
C PHE A 40 -5.23 17.58 -9.28
N ASN A 41 -4.22 16.73 -9.00
CA ASN A 41 -2.99 16.72 -9.79
C ASN A 41 -3.24 16.41 -11.26
N GLN A 42 -4.13 15.47 -11.57
CA GLN A 42 -4.51 15.13 -12.93
C GLN A 42 -5.09 16.33 -13.68
N ILE A 43 -6.04 17.04 -13.06
CA ILE A 43 -6.66 18.23 -13.65
C ILE A 43 -5.62 19.34 -13.85
N LYS A 44 -4.79 19.61 -12.84
CA LYS A 44 -3.82 20.70 -12.87
C LYS A 44 -2.69 20.49 -13.88
N SER A 45 -2.18 19.26 -13.98
CA SER A 45 -0.99 18.96 -14.79
C SER A 45 -1.30 18.26 -16.12
N GLY A 46 -2.54 17.81 -16.34
CA GLY A 46 -2.94 17.08 -17.53
C GLY A 46 -2.32 15.69 -17.67
N ILE A 47 -1.77 15.13 -16.58
CA ILE A 47 -1.21 13.78 -16.57
C ILE A 47 -2.29 12.73 -16.85
N ASP A 48 -1.88 11.53 -17.27
CA ASP A 48 -2.77 10.38 -17.42
C ASP A 48 -2.48 9.38 -16.32
N ILE A 49 -3.29 9.35 -15.25
CA ILE A 49 -3.05 8.45 -14.12
C ILE A 49 -3.22 6.97 -14.49
N GLY A 50 -3.75 6.65 -15.68
CA GLY A 50 -3.77 5.29 -16.23
C GLY A 50 -2.40 4.77 -16.65
N LYS A 51 -1.41 5.66 -16.77
CA LYS A 51 -0.03 5.33 -17.15
C LYS A 51 0.92 5.51 -15.97
N LEU A 52 2.05 4.81 -16.03
CA LEU A 52 3.13 5.00 -15.07
C LEU A 52 3.68 6.43 -15.17
N GLN A 53 3.64 7.16 -14.07
CA GLN A 53 4.14 8.53 -14.02
C GLN A 53 5.62 8.55 -13.65
N SER A 54 6.38 9.48 -14.24
CA SER A 54 7.80 9.70 -13.92
C SER A 54 7.99 10.35 -12.54
N THR A 55 6.96 11.01 -12.01
CA THR A 55 6.94 11.69 -10.71
C THR A 55 5.66 11.36 -9.94
N GLY A 56 5.54 11.88 -8.71
CA GLY A 56 4.38 11.68 -7.85
C GLY A 56 4.34 10.28 -7.20
N ASN A 57 3.29 10.06 -6.40
CA ASN A 57 3.17 8.87 -5.56
C ASN A 57 2.08 7.90 -6.03
N PHE A 58 1.19 8.32 -6.92
CA PHE A 58 0.06 7.52 -7.38
C PHE A 58 -0.01 7.49 -8.89
N ASP A 59 -0.30 6.30 -9.42
CA ASP A 59 -0.90 6.05 -10.73
C ASP A 59 -1.52 4.64 -10.69
N LEU A 60 -2.40 4.33 -11.64
CA LEU A 60 -3.12 3.05 -11.66
C LEU A 60 -2.18 1.86 -11.88
N VAL A 61 -1.02 2.07 -12.50
CA VAL A 61 0.00 1.01 -12.67
C VAL A 61 0.63 0.66 -11.32
N ARG A 62 1.00 1.67 -10.52
CA ARG A 62 1.53 1.52 -9.15
C ARG A 62 0.47 1.02 -8.19
N ALA A 63 -0.76 1.51 -8.28
CA ALA A 63 -1.89 1.04 -7.46
C ALA A 63 -2.11 -0.46 -7.65
N LYS A 64 -2.19 -0.92 -8.91
CA LYS A 64 -2.31 -2.34 -9.23
C LYS A 64 -1.10 -3.15 -8.75
N LYS A 65 0.13 -2.66 -8.97
CA LYS A 65 1.35 -3.32 -8.50
C LYS A 65 1.43 -3.42 -6.98
N GLY A 66 0.94 -2.39 -6.29
CA GLY A 66 0.90 -2.28 -4.84
C GLY A 66 -0.26 -3.03 -4.18
N GLY A 67 -1.16 -3.65 -4.94
CA GLY A 67 -2.31 -4.38 -4.39
C GLY A 67 -3.36 -3.46 -3.77
N LEU A 68 -3.59 -2.27 -4.34
CA LEU A 68 -4.69 -1.39 -3.95
C LEU A 68 -5.96 -1.78 -4.73
N ASP A 69 -7.02 -2.15 -4.02
CA ASP A 69 -8.28 -2.60 -4.63
C ASP A 69 -9.29 -1.46 -4.80
N VAL A 70 -9.36 -0.56 -3.81
CA VAL A 70 -10.31 0.55 -3.81
C VAL A 70 -9.58 1.85 -3.46
N GLN A 71 -9.80 2.86 -4.30
CA GLN A 71 -9.39 4.24 -4.02
C GLN A 71 -10.63 5.12 -3.97
N VAL A 72 -10.83 5.80 -2.86
CA VAL A 72 -11.76 6.93 -2.78
C VAL A 72 -10.99 8.18 -3.19
N PHE A 73 -11.36 8.73 -4.33
CA PHE A 73 -10.75 9.96 -4.83
C PHE A 73 -11.37 11.18 -4.18
N SER A 74 -10.51 12.06 -3.69
CA SER A 74 -10.91 13.37 -3.18
C SER A 74 -11.30 14.27 -4.35
N ILE A 75 -12.51 14.82 -4.31
CA ILE A 75 -12.93 15.95 -5.14
C ILE A 75 -12.74 17.21 -4.28
N TRP A 76 -11.51 17.70 -4.26
CA TRP A 76 -11.13 18.86 -3.47
C TRP A 76 -11.53 20.17 -4.16
N CYS A 77 -12.11 21.11 -3.42
CA CYS A 77 -12.33 22.49 -3.85
C CYS A 77 -11.93 23.46 -2.73
N ASP A 78 -11.65 24.72 -3.10
CA ASP A 78 -11.40 25.80 -2.14
C ASP A 78 -12.69 26.29 -1.45
N GLU A 79 -12.59 27.33 -0.61
CA GLU A 79 -13.74 27.90 0.11
C GLU A 79 -14.79 28.55 -0.79
N LYS A 80 -14.46 28.81 -2.06
CA LYS A 80 -15.34 29.39 -3.08
C LYS A 80 -15.94 28.32 -4.00
N GLY A 81 -15.59 27.04 -3.80
CA GLY A 81 -15.99 25.94 -4.68
C GLY A 81 -15.20 25.90 -5.98
N GLY A 82 -14.08 26.62 -6.07
CA GLY A 82 -13.16 26.58 -7.18
C GLY A 82 -12.17 25.41 -7.09
N TYR A 83 -11.56 25.10 -8.23
CA TYR A 83 -10.46 24.13 -8.36
C TYR A 83 -9.17 24.82 -8.82
N ASP A 84 -9.20 26.16 -8.92
CA ASP A 84 -8.14 26.98 -9.49
C ASP A 84 -7.01 27.14 -8.48
N VAL A 85 -5.82 26.66 -8.85
CA VAL A 85 -4.58 26.86 -8.12
C VAL A 85 -3.48 27.28 -9.06
#